data_AF-T1A9G6-F1
#
_entry.id   AF-T1A9G6-F1
#
_cell.length_a   1.000
_cell.length_b   1.000
_cell.length_c   1.000
_cell.angle_alpha   90.00
_cell.angle_beta   90.00
_cell.angle_gamma   90.00
#
_symmetry.space_group_name_H-M   'P 1'
#
loop_
_entity.id
_entity.type
_entity.pdbx_description
1 polymer ?
#
loop_
_entity_poly.entity_id
_entity_poly.type
_entity_poly.pdbx_seq_one_letter_code
_entity_poly.pdbx_strand_id
1 'polypeptide(L)'
;MAGRLQCIEQPYTTAEGRAVTLKLWAEADAIAQCQYALGALQHAMRWDERVYGRNYDLDVFHVVATHDFNMGAMENKGLNIFNAKYL
;
A
#
# COMPACT_ATOMS: atom_id res chain seq x y z
N MET A 1 24.74 2.54 3.85
CA MET A 1 24.26 3.01 2.52
C MET A 1 22.77 2.79 2.49
N ALA A 2 21.96 3.81 2.20
CA ALA A 2 20.51 3.63 2.07
C ALA A 2 20.25 2.78 0.81
N GLY A 3 19.60 1.62 0.98
CA GLY A 3 19.23 0.73 -0.12
C GLY A 3 18.37 1.45 -1.15
N ARG A 4 18.60 1.20 -2.43
CA ARG A 4 17.84 1.84 -3.52
C ARG A 4 16.44 1.25 -3.58
N LEU A 5 15.46 1.98 -3.05
CA LEU A 5 14.05 1.61 -3.15
C LEU A 5 13.54 1.87 -4.58
N GLN A 6 12.79 0.91 -5.11
CA GLN A 6 11.96 1.04 -6.29
C GLN A 6 10.54 1.42 -5.88
N CYS A 7 9.84 2.13 -6.76
CA CYS A 7 8.46 2.55 -6.55
C CYS A 7 7.54 1.96 -7.61
N ILE A 8 6.40 1.42 -7.19
CA ILE A 8 5.25 1.10 -8.05
C ILE A 8 4.14 2.10 -7.74
N GLU A 9 3.58 2.70 -8.78
CA GLU A 9 2.44 3.61 -8.69
C GLU A 9 1.23 3.02 -9.38
N GLN A 10 0.06 3.06 -8.73
CA GLN A 10 -1.19 2.55 -9.27
C GLN A 10 -2.34 3.53 -8.97
N PRO A 11 -3.11 3.96 -9.98
CA PRO A 11 -4.33 4.73 -9.75
C PRO A 11 -5.41 3.88 -9.09
N TYR A 12 -6.12 4.47 -8.14
CA TYR A 12 -7.30 3.94 -7.47
C TYR A 12 -8.41 4.99 -7.49
N THR A 13 -9.66 4.54 -7.61
CA THR A 13 -10.83 5.42 -7.52
C THR A 13 -11.69 4.94 -6.36
N THR A 14 -11.95 5.83 -5.40
CA THR A 14 -12.79 5.52 -4.25
C THR A 14 -14.25 5.36 -4.66
N ALA A 15 -15.08 4.80 -3.77
CA ALA A 15 -16.51 4.68 -4.00
C ALA A 15 -17.22 6.04 -4.23
N GLU A 16 -16.67 7.14 -3.72
CA GLU A 16 -17.13 8.52 -3.95
C GLU A 16 -16.62 9.15 -5.25
N GLY A 17 -15.80 8.42 -6.04
CA GLY A 17 -15.24 8.92 -7.29
C GLY A 17 -13.97 9.75 -7.14
N ARG A 18 -13.35 9.78 -5.95
CA ARG A 18 -12.07 10.47 -5.75
C ARG A 18 -10.93 9.66 -6.35
N ALA A 19 -10.03 10.32 -7.07
CA ALA A 19 -8.79 9.73 -7.54
C ALA A 19 -7.75 9.69 -6.41
N VAL A 20 -7.20 8.51 -6.15
CA VAL A 20 -6.15 8.27 -5.16
C VAL A 20 -4.98 7.57 -5.86
N THR A 21 -3.76 8.02 -5.60
CA THR A 21 -2.56 7.35 -6.11
C THR A 21 -1.98 6.44 -5.04
N LEU A 22 -1.94 5.13 -5.31
CA LEU A 22 -1.27 4.17 -4.45
C LEU A 22 0.21 4.13 -4.84
N LYS A 23 1.10 4.43 -3.90
CA LYS A 23 2.56 4.38 -4.10
C LYS A 23 3.17 3.34 -3.18
N LEU A 24 3.73 2.28 -3.75
CA LEU A 24 4.44 1.26 -3.01
C LEU A 24 5.94 1.38 -3.23
N TRP A 25 6.71 1.41 -2.14
CA TRP A 25 8.17 1.49 -2.16
C TRP A 25 8.75 0.18 -1.64
N ALA A 26 9.64 -0.47 -2.40
CA ALA A 26 10.28 -1.71 -1.98
C ALA A 26 11.69 -1.85 -2.54
N GLU A 27 12.50 -2.73 -1.95
CA GLU A 27 13.78 -3.12 -2.52
C GLU A 27 13.59 -3.89 -3.83
N ALA A 28 14.58 -3.86 -4.71
CA ALA A 28 14.45 -4.41 -6.07
C ALA A 28 14.16 -5.92 -6.09
N ASP A 29 14.60 -6.67 -5.07
CA ASP A 29 14.30 -8.09 -4.89
C ASP A 29 12.85 -8.36 -4.44
N ALA A 30 12.21 -7.40 -3.77
CA ALA A 30 10.86 -7.54 -3.20
C ALA A 30 9.76 -6.92 -4.08
N ILE A 31 10.12 -6.06 -5.05
CA ILE A 31 9.17 -5.29 -5.87
C ILE A 31 8.16 -6.18 -6.63
N ALA A 32 8.59 -7.36 -7.07
CA ALA A 32 7.75 -8.30 -7.82
C ALA A 32 6.62 -8.86 -6.95
N GLN A 33 6.94 -9.19 -5.70
CA GLN A 33 5.95 -9.64 -4.73
C GLN A 33 4.98 -8.50 -4.43
N CYS A 34 5.47 -7.26 -4.34
CA CYS A 34 4.67 -6.10 -3.96
C CYS A 34 3.51 -5.77 -4.92
N GLN A 35 3.55 -6.22 -6.17
CA GLN A 35 2.40 -6.11 -7.08
C GLN A 35 1.17 -6.86 -6.54
N TYR A 36 1.38 -8.01 -5.91
CA TYR A 36 0.32 -8.78 -5.28
C TYR A 36 -0.25 -8.04 -4.05
N ALA A 37 0.62 -7.46 -3.20
CA ALA A 37 0.20 -6.62 -2.07
C ALA A 37 -0.66 -5.42 -2.53
N LEU A 38 -0.29 -4.79 -3.64
CA LEU A 38 -1.07 -3.70 -4.24
C LEU A 38 -2.48 -4.15 -4.67
N GLY A 39 -2.61 -5.37 -5.21
CA GLY A 39 -3.90 -5.97 -5.53
C GLY A 39 -4.74 -6.25 -4.27
N ALA A 40 -4.11 -6.80 -3.23
CA ALA A 40 -4.76 -7.07 -1.95
C ALA A 40 -5.21 -5.77 -1.25
N LEU A 41 -4.38 -4.73 -1.26
CA LEU A 41 -4.69 -3.41 -0.70
C LEU A 41 -5.93 -2.80 -1.38
N GLN A 42 -6.01 -2.83 -2.71
CA GLN A 42 -7.18 -2.31 -3.43
C GLN A 42 -8.47 -3.07 -3.07
N HIS A 43 -8.38 -4.39 -2.87
CA HIS A 43 -9.52 -5.17 -2.41
C HIS A 43 -9.94 -4.82 -0.98
N ALA A 44 -8.97 -4.65 -0.08
CA ALA A 44 -9.22 -4.25 1.30
C ALA A 44 -9.88 -2.85 1.36
N MET A 45 -9.36 -1.88 0.61
CA MET A 45 -9.96 -0.54 0.49
C MET A 45 -11.40 -0.62 -0.02
N ARG A 46 -11.64 -1.32 -1.15
CA ARG A 46 -13.02 -1.49 -1.67
C ARG A 46 -13.96 -2.17 -0.70
N TRP A 47 -13.47 -3.12 0.09
CA TRP A 47 -14.28 -3.81 1.08
C TRP A 47 -14.64 -2.87 2.24
N ASP A 48 -13.69 -2.09 2.74
CA ASP A 48 -13.92 -1.11 3.81
C ASP A 48 -14.90 0.00 3.37
N GLU A 49 -14.79 0.45 2.12
CA GLU A 49 -15.74 1.39 1.50
C GLU A 49 -17.16 0.81 1.43
N ARG A 50 -17.29 -0.47 1.05
CA ARG A 50 -18.61 -1.13 0.92
C ARG A 50 -19.25 -1.48 2.25
N VAL A 51 -18.46 -1.91 3.22
CA VAL A 51 -18.97 -2.44 4.51
C VAL A 51 -19.15 -1.31 5.53
N TYR A 52 -18.21 -0.37 5.58
CA TYR A 52 -18.18 0.67 6.61
C TYR A 52 -18.39 2.08 6.05
N GLY A 53 -18.45 2.27 4.73
CA GLY A 53 -18.61 3.58 4.12
C GLY A 53 -17.40 4.49 4.33
N ARG A 54 -16.21 3.91 4.54
CA ARG A 54 -14.99 4.65 4.86
C ARG A 54 -14.13 4.82 3.62
N ASN A 55 -14.33 5.93 2.93
CA ASN A 55 -13.50 6.27 1.78
C ASN A 55 -12.20 6.92 2.24
N TYR A 56 -11.14 6.66 1.50
CA TYR A 56 -9.85 7.28 1.77
C TYR A 56 -9.86 8.76 1.37
N ASP A 57 -9.44 9.63 2.28
CA ASP A 57 -9.57 11.09 2.13
C ASP A 57 -8.29 11.81 1.66
N LEU A 58 -7.16 11.11 1.53
CA LEU A 58 -5.92 11.69 1.00
C LEU A 58 -5.72 11.34 -0.48
N ASP A 59 -5.06 12.22 -1.23
CA ASP A 59 -4.81 12.03 -2.67
C ASP A 59 -3.75 10.96 -2.98
N VAL A 60 -2.90 10.63 -2.01
CA VAL A 60 -1.82 9.67 -2.16
C VAL A 60 -1.76 8.75 -0.94
N PHE A 61 -1.69 7.46 -1.19
CA PHE A 61 -1.51 6.43 -0.16
C PHE A 61 -0.12 5.81 -0.32
N HIS A 62 0.74 5.98 0.68
CA HIS A 62 2.09 5.42 0.66
C HIS A 62 2.15 4.07 1.39
N VAL A 63 2.71 3.08 0.71
CA VAL A 63 3.09 1.78 1.24
C VAL A 63 4.60 1.64 1.17
N VAL A 64 5.23 1.18 2.24
CA VAL A 64 6.66 0.82 2.22
C VAL A 64 6.81 -0.62 2.64
N ALA A 65 7.48 -1.42 1.82
CA ALA A 65 7.86 -2.80 2.08
C ALA A 65 9.39 -2.88 2.17
N THR A 66 9.92 -3.41 3.27
CA THR A 66 11.36 -3.66 3.44
C THR A 66 11.57 -5.00 4.13
N HIS A 67 12.72 -5.62 3.87
CA HIS A 67 13.07 -6.96 4.32
C HIS A 67 13.16 -7.10 5.86
N ASP A 68 13.32 -5.98 6.59
CA ASP A 68 13.70 -5.96 8.02
C ASP A 68 12.57 -5.42 8.94
N PHE A 69 11.36 -5.99 8.86
CA PHE A 69 10.34 -5.77 9.90
C PHE A 69 10.01 -7.07 10.64
N ASN A 70 10.52 -7.19 11.86
CA ASN A 70 10.16 -8.25 12.81
C ASN A 70 8.76 -8.06 13.45
N MET A 71 7.98 -7.04 13.05
CA MET A 71 6.60 -6.82 13.53
C MET A 71 5.64 -6.51 12.36
N GLY A 72 4.44 -7.10 12.41
CA GLY A 72 3.60 -7.46 11.26
C GLY A 72 2.85 -6.37 10.48
N ALA A 73 2.69 -5.15 11.01
CA ALA A 73 2.18 -3.97 10.30
C ALA A 73 2.23 -2.78 11.27
N MET A 74 2.49 -1.57 10.77
CA MET A 74 2.41 -0.33 11.57
C MET A 74 1.54 0.68 10.81
N GLU A 75 0.33 0.93 11.32
CA GLU A 75 -0.57 1.97 10.81
C GLU A 75 -0.15 3.33 11.37
N ASN A 76 0.64 4.09 10.61
CA ASN A 76 0.73 5.54 10.79
C ASN A 76 -0.19 6.19 9.76
N LYS A 77 -1.00 7.18 10.17
CA LYS A 77 -1.85 7.96 9.25
C LYS A 77 -0.98 8.54 8.11
N GLY A 78 -1.15 8.01 6.90
CA GLY A 78 -0.41 8.43 5.70
C GLY A 78 0.82 7.59 5.33
N LEU A 79 1.16 6.55 6.10
CA LEU A 79 2.29 5.68 5.80
C LEU A 79 2.03 4.28 6.38
N ASN A 80 1.46 3.40 5.56
CA ASN A 80 1.20 2.02 5.96
C ASN A 80 2.37 1.12 5.56
N ILE A 81 3.13 0.69 6.56
CA ILE A 81 4.27 -0.21 6.37
C ILE A 81 3.74 -1.65 6.38
N PHE A 82 3.86 -2.35 5.25
CA PHE A 82 3.42 -3.74 5.12
C PHE A 82 4.63 -4.68 4.99
N ASN A 83 4.59 -5.78 5.73
CA ASN A 83 5.66 -6.77 5.79
C ASN A 83 5.64 -7.69 4.57
N ALA A 84 6.78 -7.84 3.90
CA ALA A 84 6.94 -8.70 2.72
C ALA A 84 6.65 -10.20 2.99
N LYS A 85 6.54 -10.61 4.26
CA LYS A 85 6.21 -11.99 4.65
C LYS A 85 4.73 -12.39 4.43
N TYR A 86 3.85 -11.44 4.09
CA TYR A 86 2.42 -11.68 3.78
C TYR A 86 2.09 -11.52 2.29
N LEU A 87 3.12 -11.60 1.43
CA LEU A 87 3.00 -11.72 -0.02
C LEU A 87 2.93 -13.18 -0.45
#